data_AF-A0A915M0X1-F1
#
_entry.id   AF-A0A915M0X1-F1
#
_cell.length_a   1.000
_cell.length_b   1.000
_cell.length_c   1.000
_cell.angle_alpha   90.00
_cell.angle_beta   90.00
_cell.angle_gamma   90.00
#
_symmetry.space_group_name_H-M   'P 1'
#
loop_
_entity.id
_entity.type
_entity.pdbx_description
1 polymer ?
#
loop_
_entity_poly.entity_id
_entity_poly.type
_entity_poly.pdbx_seq_one_letter_code
_entity_poly.pdbx_strand_id
1 'polypeptide(L)'
;MFNSNMDTNTTNSMEQTKNSASDEFSSFIDKLEQLWDKVHMEEFMREERRQQISNFHRKLLSDLLTGEDKLVTEVGVHIVEYRKAVNGLNQLLCEPLFDESAYLPGSVSLLEALNVECKRLTKRRDQGFKVQKELFDTYELACKRLGEQPENVDGLNERAIADLLYLLAFTPFWLSMSVYGDGGWHFSDMFCPIARFFGNIFLVISILTYLAICIE
;
A
#
# COMPACT_ATOMS: atom_id res chain seq x y z
N MET A 1 16.65 22.98 6.13
CA MET A 1 16.40 24.45 6.06
C MET A 1 16.04 24.89 4.63
N PHE A 2 15.04 24.28 3.98
CA PHE A 2 14.66 24.64 2.59
C PHE A 2 13.19 25.03 2.39
N ASN A 3 12.32 25.00 3.43
CA ASN A 3 10.90 25.33 3.27
C ASN A 3 10.56 26.83 3.35
N SER A 4 11.40 27.68 3.94
CA SER A 4 11.00 29.06 4.26
C SER A 4 10.83 29.99 3.05
N ASN A 5 11.48 29.73 1.91
CA ASN A 5 11.38 30.59 0.72
C ASN A 5 10.26 30.19 -0.25
N MET A 6 9.75 28.96 -0.15
CA MET A 6 8.68 28.46 -1.02
C MET A 6 7.30 28.89 -0.50
N ASP A 7 7.14 28.88 0.83
CA ASP A 7 5.92 29.31 1.50
C ASP A 7 5.65 30.81 1.27
N THR A 8 6.67 31.68 1.36
CA THR A 8 6.52 33.13 1.17
C THR A 8 6.15 33.54 -0.27
N ASN A 9 6.64 32.81 -1.27
CA ASN A 9 6.30 33.09 -2.67
C ASN A 9 4.87 32.63 -3.00
N THR A 10 4.43 31.53 -2.39
CA THR A 10 3.08 30.97 -2.62
C THR A 10 2.01 31.80 -1.90
N THR A 11 2.27 32.27 -0.68
CA THR A 11 1.38 33.20 0.03
C THR A 11 1.23 34.53 -0.71
N ASN A 12 2.33 35.10 -1.23
CA ASN A 12 2.28 36.32 -2.01
C ASN A 12 1.49 36.14 -3.32
N SER A 13 1.58 34.97 -3.98
CA SER A 13 0.83 34.67 -5.19
C SER A 13 -0.67 34.47 -4.96
N MET A 14 -1.06 33.83 -3.85
CA MET A 14 -2.47 33.65 -3.51
C MET A 14 -3.11 34.98 -3.09
N GLU A 15 -2.37 35.80 -2.34
CA GLU A 15 -2.82 37.13 -1.93
C GLU A 15 -2.97 38.09 -3.11
N GLN A 16 -2.05 38.04 -4.08
CA GLN A 16 -2.19 38.76 -5.35
C GLN A 16 -3.44 38.31 -6.12
N THR A 17 -3.64 37.00 -6.27
CA THR A 17 -4.83 36.46 -6.97
C THR A 17 -6.13 36.89 -6.30
N LYS A 18 -6.17 36.85 -4.96
CA LYS A 18 -7.33 37.31 -4.18
C LYS A 18 -7.63 38.79 -4.42
N ASN A 19 -6.60 39.63 -4.40
CA ASN A 19 -6.75 41.06 -4.61
C ASN A 19 -7.22 41.35 -6.05
N SER A 20 -6.64 40.71 -7.05
CA SER A 20 -7.08 40.85 -8.45
C SER A 20 -8.53 40.40 -8.67
N ALA A 21 -8.95 39.28 -8.06
CA ALA A 21 -10.33 38.82 -8.17
C ALA A 21 -11.34 39.79 -7.50
N SER A 22 -10.94 40.40 -6.38
CA SER A 22 -11.75 41.43 -5.71
C SER A 22 -11.89 42.68 -6.57
N ASP A 23 -10.78 43.16 -7.15
CA ASP A 23 -10.76 44.35 -8.00
C ASP A 23 -11.59 44.15 -9.27
N GLU A 24 -11.50 42.97 -9.90
CA GLU A 24 -12.34 42.61 -11.04
C GLU A 24 -13.82 42.60 -10.67
N PHE A 25 -14.18 41.96 -9.56
CA PHE A 25 -15.56 41.92 -9.08
C PHE A 25 -16.11 43.32 -8.81
N SER A 26 -15.35 44.18 -8.13
CA SER A 26 -15.70 45.58 -7.93
C SER A 26 -15.92 46.33 -9.25
N SER A 27 -15.02 46.15 -10.24
CA SER A 27 -15.19 46.76 -11.56
C SER A 27 -16.46 46.28 -12.30
N PHE A 28 -16.86 45.02 -12.11
CA PHE A 28 -18.13 44.52 -12.66
C PHE A 28 -19.35 45.16 -12.00
N ILE A 29 -19.31 45.36 -10.68
CA ILE A 29 -20.38 46.06 -9.95
C ILE A 29 -20.47 47.52 -10.43
N ASP A 30 -19.34 48.24 -10.54
CA ASP A 30 -19.32 49.63 -11.03
C ASP A 30 -19.92 49.76 -12.44
N LYS A 31 -19.61 48.80 -13.33
CA LYS A 31 -20.19 48.76 -14.68
C LYS A 31 -21.70 48.50 -14.65
N LEU A 32 -22.19 47.66 -13.74
CA LEU A 32 -23.63 47.42 -13.57
C LEU A 32 -24.33 48.69 -13.06
N GLU A 33 -23.73 49.42 -12.12
CA GLU A 33 -24.27 50.69 -11.65
C GLU A 33 -24.37 51.72 -12.78
N GLN A 34 -23.32 51.86 -13.60
CA GLN A 34 -23.35 52.71 -14.80
C GLN A 34 -24.45 52.31 -15.79
N LEU A 35 -24.74 51.01 -15.94
CA LEU A 35 -25.83 50.53 -16.78
C LEU A 35 -27.21 50.87 -16.19
N TRP A 36 -27.36 50.77 -14.88
CA TRP A 36 -28.59 51.14 -14.17
C TRP A 36 -28.85 52.65 -14.22
N ASP A 37 -27.79 53.46 -14.21
CA ASP A 37 -27.88 54.92 -14.41
C ASP A 37 -28.40 55.29 -15.79
N LYS A 38 -27.95 54.60 -16.85
CA LYS A 38 -28.39 54.85 -18.24
C LYS A 38 -29.89 54.63 -18.46
N VAL A 39 -30.50 53.74 -17.67
CA VAL A 39 -31.94 53.45 -17.75
C VAL A 39 -32.73 54.14 -16.64
N HIS A 40 -32.10 55.00 -15.85
CA HIS A 40 -32.71 55.69 -14.71
C HIS A 40 -33.44 54.72 -13.75
N MET A 41 -32.82 53.58 -13.45
CA MET A 41 -33.40 52.57 -12.56
C MET A 41 -33.57 53.11 -11.14
N GLU A 42 -34.73 52.88 -10.53
CA GLU A 42 -35.01 53.26 -9.14
C GLU A 42 -34.18 52.46 -8.13
N GLU A 43 -33.82 53.09 -7.01
CA GLU A 43 -32.89 52.54 -6.02
C GLU A 43 -33.36 51.20 -5.42
N PHE A 44 -34.67 51.03 -5.22
CA PHE A 44 -35.20 49.77 -4.69
C PHE A 44 -34.95 48.58 -5.63
N MET A 45 -35.05 48.79 -6.95
CA MET A 45 -34.78 47.76 -7.95
C MET A 45 -33.27 47.45 -8.05
N ARG A 46 -32.43 48.48 -7.91
CA ARG A 46 -30.98 48.32 -7.84
C ARG A 46 -30.59 47.49 -6.63
N GLU A 47 -31.19 47.78 -5.47
CA GLU A 47 -30.93 47.04 -4.24
C GLU A 47 -31.36 45.57 -4.35
N GLU A 48 -32.53 45.29 -4.90
CA GLU A 48 -32.97 43.90 -5.16
C GLU A 48 -31.96 43.16 -6.05
N ARG A 49 -31.47 43.79 -7.12
CA ARG A 49 -30.46 43.21 -8.01
C ARG A 49 -29.10 43.03 -7.32
N ARG A 50 -28.66 43.98 -6.49
CA ARG A 50 -27.44 43.85 -5.68
C ARG A 50 -27.53 42.67 -4.71
N GLN A 51 -28.69 42.49 -4.07
CA GLN A 51 -28.93 41.35 -3.19
C GLN A 51 -28.89 40.02 -3.95
N GLN A 52 -29.48 39.95 -5.14
CA GLN A 52 -29.40 38.76 -6.00
C GLN A 52 -27.94 38.42 -6.35
N ILE A 53 -27.15 39.41 -6.77
CA ILE A 53 -25.73 39.22 -7.09
C ILE A 53 -24.95 38.75 -5.85
N SER A 54 -25.16 39.39 -4.70
CA SER A 54 -24.53 39.00 -3.44
C SER A 54 -24.87 37.56 -3.05
N ASN A 55 -26.13 37.16 -3.24
CA ASN A 55 -26.58 35.80 -2.95
C ASN A 55 -25.93 34.77 -3.89
N PHE A 56 -25.82 35.07 -5.19
CA PHE A 56 -25.12 34.19 -6.13
C PHE A 56 -23.63 34.07 -5.80
N HIS A 57 -22.95 35.18 -5.52
CA HIS A 57 -21.54 35.19 -5.16
C HIS A 57 -21.28 34.40 -3.88
N ARG A 58 -22.09 34.63 -2.83
CA ARG A 58 -21.99 33.89 -1.57
C ARG A 58 -22.23 32.40 -1.75
N LYS A 59 -23.24 32.03 -2.54
CA LYS A 59 -23.55 30.63 -2.84
C LYS A 59 -22.38 29.95 -3.55
N LEU A 60 -21.84 30.57 -4.59
CA LEU A 60 -20.71 30.02 -5.34
C LEU A 60 -19.48 29.79 -4.43
N LEU A 61 -19.13 30.77 -3.60
CA LEU A 61 -18.01 30.63 -2.66
C LEU A 61 -18.27 29.54 -1.62
N SER A 62 -19.50 29.44 -1.12
CA SER A 62 -19.90 28.38 -0.20
C SER A 62 -19.81 26.99 -0.84
N ASP A 63 -20.24 26.85 -2.09
CA ASP A 63 -20.21 25.59 -2.84
C ASP A 63 -18.74 25.16 -3.09
N LEU A 64 -17.87 26.12 -3.44
CA LEU A 64 -16.43 25.86 -3.61
C LEU A 64 -15.78 25.41 -2.30
N LEU A 65 -16.03 26.13 -1.20
CA LEU A 65 -15.50 25.75 0.12
C LEU A 65 -15.99 24.37 0.57
N THR A 66 -17.26 24.07 0.33
CA THR A 66 -17.84 22.75 0.65
C THR A 66 -17.19 21.65 -0.20
N GLY A 67 -16.89 21.93 -1.47
CA GLY A 67 -16.17 21.03 -2.36
C GLY A 67 -14.75 20.71 -1.87
N GLU A 68 -14.00 21.74 -1.48
CA GLU A 68 -12.64 21.58 -0.94
C GLU A 68 -12.63 20.85 0.42
N ASP A 69 -13.56 21.18 1.32
CA ASP A 69 -13.68 20.48 2.61
C ASP A 69 -14.02 18.99 2.44
N LYS A 70 -14.90 18.70 1.48
CA LYS A 70 -15.22 17.32 1.10
C LYS A 70 -14.00 16.60 0.53
N LEU A 71 -13.23 17.25 -0.35
CA LEU A 71 -11.99 16.68 -0.90
C LEU A 71 -10.99 16.36 0.21
N VAL A 72 -10.76 17.28 1.15
CA VAL A 72 -9.86 17.06 2.29
C VAL A 72 -10.32 15.88 3.14
N THR A 73 -11.64 15.78 3.39
CA THR A 73 -12.23 14.67 4.13
C THR A 73 -12.04 13.33 3.41
N GLU A 74 -12.30 13.28 2.11
CA GLU A 74 -12.14 12.08 1.28
C GLU A 74 -10.67 11.62 1.22
N VAL A 75 -9.73 12.55 1.06
CA VAL A 75 -8.29 12.25 1.12
C VAL A 75 -7.93 11.63 2.47
N GLY A 76 -8.44 12.19 3.58
CA GLY A 76 -8.22 11.65 4.92
C GLY A 76 -8.75 10.21 5.07
N VAL A 77 -9.95 9.94 4.59
CA VAL A 77 -10.55 8.58 4.61
C VAL A 77 -9.70 7.60 3.82
N HIS A 78 -9.31 7.95 2.60
CA HIS A 78 -8.51 7.07 1.75
C HIS A 78 -7.12 6.80 2.33
N ILE A 79 -6.47 7.78 2.95
CA ILE A 79 -5.17 7.56 3.64
C ILE A 79 -5.32 6.47 4.71
N VAL A 80 -6.38 6.50 5.51
CA VAL A 80 -6.63 5.49 6.56
C VAL A 80 -6.86 4.11 5.93
N GLU A 81 -7.66 4.03 4.88
CA GLU A 81 -7.93 2.77 4.15
C GLU A 81 -6.66 2.17 3.55
N TYR A 82 -5.88 2.97 2.83
CA TYR A 82 -4.63 2.51 2.22
C TYR A 82 -3.59 2.12 3.26
N ARG A 83 -3.46 2.87 4.37
CA ARG A 83 -2.55 2.50 5.46
C ARG A 83 -2.91 1.13 6.04
N LYS A 84 -4.21 0.86 6.24
CA LYS A 84 -4.67 -0.47 6.70
C LYS A 84 -4.33 -1.57 5.69
N ALA A 85 -4.55 -1.32 4.39
CA ALA A 85 -4.25 -2.28 3.33
C ALA A 85 -2.75 -2.56 3.21
N VAL A 86 -1.91 -1.52 3.20
CA VAL A 86 -0.45 -1.62 3.14
C VAL A 86 0.09 -2.38 4.35
N ASN A 87 -0.36 -2.05 5.57
CA ASN A 87 0.07 -2.76 6.77
C ASN A 87 -0.34 -4.23 6.75
N GLY A 88 -1.55 -4.55 6.29
CA GLY A 88 -2.00 -5.94 6.14
C GLY A 88 -1.17 -6.70 5.11
N LEU A 89 -0.81 -6.08 3.98
CA LEU A 89 0.04 -6.68 2.97
C LEU A 89 1.49 -6.85 3.45
N ASN A 90 2.03 -5.88 4.17
CA ASN A 90 3.38 -5.98 4.76
C ASN A 90 3.46 -7.11 5.78
N GLN A 91 2.45 -7.26 6.64
CA GLN A 91 2.38 -8.39 7.57
C GLN A 91 2.27 -9.74 6.84
N LEU A 92 1.47 -9.83 5.78
CA LEU A 92 1.32 -11.04 4.98
C LEU A 92 2.62 -11.44 4.26
N LEU A 93 3.36 -10.44 3.76
CA LEU A 93 4.58 -10.64 2.98
C LEU A 93 5.86 -10.60 3.82
N CYS A 94 5.74 -10.43 5.15
CA CYS A 94 6.85 -10.21 6.07
C CYS A 94 7.78 -9.05 5.66
N GLU A 95 7.22 -7.99 5.07
CA GLU A 95 7.95 -6.82 4.59
C GLU A 95 8.01 -5.73 5.68
N PRO A 96 9.02 -4.85 5.66
CA PRO A 96 9.10 -3.73 6.59
C PRO A 96 7.90 -2.79 6.44
N LEU A 97 7.54 -2.13 7.55
CA LEU A 97 6.48 -1.12 7.54
C LEU A 97 6.85 0.04 6.61
N PHE A 98 5.84 0.60 5.95
CA PHE A 98 6.02 1.76 5.08
C PHE A 98 6.47 2.98 5.91
N ASP A 99 7.55 3.62 5.49
CA ASP A 99 8.09 4.81 6.16
C ASP A 99 7.30 6.06 5.74
N GLU A 100 6.52 6.60 6.66
CA GLU A 100 5.73 7.81 6.46
C GLU A 100 6.48 9.09 6.85
N SER A 101 7.69 9.02 7.40
CA SER A 101 8.39 10.16 7.99
C SER A 101 8.71 11.28 6.98
N ALA A 102 8.80 10.95 5.70
CA ALA A 102 9.04 11.90 4.61
C ALA A 102 7.78 12.70 4.19
N TYR A 103 6.59 12.35 4.69
CA TYR A 103 5.33 12.90 4.21
C TYR A 103 4.56 13.64 5.30
N LEU A 104 3.85 14.70 4.90
CA LEU A 104 2.97 15.43 5.81
C LEU A 104 1.68 14.63 6.06
N PRO A 105 1.18 14.58 7.31
CA PRO A 105 -0.09 13.94 7.61
C PRO A 105 -1.25 14.55 6.81
N GLY A 106 -2.06 13.70 6.17
CA GLY A 106 -3.22 14.16 5.40
C GLY A 106 -2.88 14.77 4.04
N SER A 107 -1.61 14.78 3.61
CA SER A 107 -1.24 15.34 2.31
C SER A 107 -1.64 14.42 1.16
N VAL A 108 -1.93 15.03 0.01
CA VAL A 108 -2.15 14.29 -1.25
C VAL A 108 -0.91 13.48 -1.64
N SER A 109 0.29 13.98 -1.34
CA SER A 109 1.54 13.26 -1.57
C SER A 109 1.65 11.97 -0.75
N LEU A 110 1.16 11.96 0.50
CA LEU A 110 1.10 10.75 1.31
C LEU A 110 0.11 9.74 0.71
N LEU A 111 -1.07 10.20 0.30
CA LEU A 111 -2.08 9.35 -0.35
C LEU A 111 -1.52 8.69 -1.62
N GLU A 112 -0.83 9.46 -2.46
CA GLU A 112 -0.22 8.95 -3.68
C GLU A 112 0.87 7.92 -3.38
N ALA A 113 1.75 8.20 -2.42
CA ALA A 113 2.81 7.28 -2.00
C ALA A 113 2.23 5.96 -1.46
N LEU A 114 1.20 6.02 -0.61
CA LEU A 114 0.50 4.85 -0.09
C LEU A 114 -0.18 4.03 -1.21
N ASN A 115 -0.76 4.68 -2.21
CA ASN A 115 -1.37 4.01 -3.37
C ASN A 115 -0.31 3.30 -4.22
N VAL A 116 0.82 3.95 -4.47
CA VAL A 116 1.96 3.34 -5.17
C VAL A 116 2.47 2.12 -4.42
N GLU A 117 2.64 2.23 -3.10
CA GLU A 117 3.12 1.13 -2.27
C GLU A 117 2.12 -0.03 -2.23
N CYS A 118 0.83 0.26 -2.08
CA CYS A 118 -0.23 -0.75 -2.12
C CYS A 118 -0.22 -1.51 -3.46
N LYS A 119 -0.04 -0.81 -4.59
CA LYS A 119 0.10 -1.44 -5.91
C LYS A 119 1.35 -2.30 -6.01
N ARG A 120 2.50 -1.84 -5.48
CA ARG A 120 3.75 -2.60 -5.45
C ARG A 120 3.57 -3.92 -4.68
N LEU A 121 3.01 -3.85 -3.47
CA LEU A 121 2.79 -5.01 -2.60
C LEU A 121 1.77 -5.99 -3.19
N THR A 122 0.67 -5.47 -3.75
CA THR A 122 -0.34 -6.30 -4.42
C THR A 122 0.27 -7.07 -5.59
N LYS A 123 1.09 -6.40 -6.41
CA LYS A 123 1.80 -7.04 -7.51
C LYS A 123 2.76 -8.13 -7.01
N ARG A 124 3.51 -7.87 -5.92
CA ARG A 124 4.42 -8.86 -5.31
C ARG A 124 3.66 -10.08 -4.79
N ARG A 125 2.53 -9.88 -4.10
CA ARG A 125 1.63 -10.95 -3.64
C ARG A 125 1.15 -11.82 -4.81
N ASP A 126 0.69 -11.19 -5.89
CA ASP A 126 0.15 -11.91 -7.04
C ASP A 126 1.24 -12.72 -7.77
N GLN A 127 2.46 -12.18 -7.83
CA GLN A 127 3.63 -12.92 -8.31
C GLN A 127 3.94 -14.12 -7.41
N GLY A 128 3.91 -13.95 -6.09
CA GLY A 128 4.09 -15.03 -5.13
C GLY A 128 3.07 -16.16 -5.32
N PHE A 129 1.78 -15.82 -5.46
CA PHE A 129 0.74 -16.82 -5.73
C PHE A 129 0.93 -17.54 -7.06
N LYS A 130 1.41 -16.84 -8.09
CA LYS A 130 1.70 -17.48 -9.37
C LYS A 130 2.82 -18.52 -9.25
N VAL A 131 3.92 -18.17 -8.58
CA VAL A 131 5.03 -19.08 -8.32
C VAL A 131 4.59 -20.26 -7.45
N GLN A 132 3.81 -20.00 -6.40
CA GLN A 132 3.27 -21.06 -5.53
C GLN A 132 2.43 -22.06 -6.32
N LYS A 133 1.59 -21.57 -7.24
CA LYS A 133 0.79 -22.43 -8.11
C LYS A 133 1.66 -23.28 -9.03
N GLU A 134 2.65 -22.68 -9.69
CA GLU A 134 3.57 -23.41 -10.59
C GLU A 134 4.37 -24.49 -9.85
N LEU A 135 4.80 -24.20 -8.61
CA LEU A 135 5.45 -25.18 -7.73
C LEU A 135 4.51 -26.32 -7.38
N PHE A 136 3.26 -26.02 -7.03
CA PHE A 136 2.27 -27.04 -6.70
C PHE A 136 1.94 -27.94 -7.90
N ASP A 137 1.77 -27.35 -9.10
CA ASP A 137 1.56 -28.11 -10.35
C ASP A 137 2.75 -29.05 -10.63
N THR A 138 3.97 -28.59 -10.36
CA THR A 138 5.20 -29.39 -10.53
C THR A 138 5.28 -30.52 -9.50
N TYR A 139 4.93 -30.24 -8.24
CA TYR A 139 4.86 -31.24 -7.17
C TYR A 139 3.81 -32.31 -7.49
N GLU A 140 2.62 -31.92 -7.93
CA GLU A 140 1.55 -32.84 -8.31
C GLU A 140 2.00 -33.78 -9.44
N LEU A 141 2.69 -33.23 -10.45
CA LEU A 141 3.26 -34.03 -11.54
C LEU A 141 4.32 -35.02 -11.05
N ALA A 142 5.15 -34.64 -10.09
CA ALA A 142 6.15 -35.53 -9.49
C ALA A 142 5.48 -36.69 -8.72
N CYS A 143 4.47 -36.39 -7.89
CA CYS A 143 3.69 -37.41 -7.17
C CYS A 143 3.05 -38.41 -8.15
N LYS A 144 2.40 -37.92 -9.21
CA LYS A 144 1.82 -38.78 -10.26
C LYS A 144 2.84 -39.72 -10.90
N ARG A 145 4.06 -39.25 -11.15
CA ARG A 145 5.14 -40.07 -11.73
C ARG A 145 5.66 -41.14 -10.76
N LEU A 146 5.65 -40.85 -9.47
CA LEU A 146 6.06 -41.77 -8.42
C LEU A 146 4.95 -42.73 -7.98
N GLY A 147 3.71 -42.54 -8.47
CA GLY A 147 2.54 -43.32 -8.05
C GLY A 147 2.02 -42.91 -6.68
N GLU A 148 2.44 -41.76 -6.17
CA GLU A 148 2.01 -41.19 -4.90
C GLU A 148 0.84 -40.21 -5.10
N GLN A 149 0.00 -40.06 -4.08
CA GLN A 149 -1.03 -39.02 -4.10
C GLN A 149 -0.49 -37.73 -3.51
N PRO A 150 -0.76 -36.56 -4.14
CA PRO A 150 -0.36 -35.28 -3.60
C PRO A 150 -1.08 -35.04 -2.26
N GLU A 151 -0.34 -34.62 -1.23
CA GLU A 151 -0.95 -34.26 0.04
C GLU A 151 -1.79 -32.99 -0.10
N ASN A 152 -2.88 -32.91 0.67
CA ASN A 152 -3.77 -31.77 0.63
C ASN A 152 -3.12 -30.56 1.34
N VAL A 153 -2.87 -29.49 0.59
CA VAL A 153 -2.01 -28.36 1.00
C VAL A 153 -2.71 -27.38 1.95
N ASP A 154 -4.02 -27.51 2.14
CA ASP A 154 -4.83 -26.64 3.00
C ASP A 154 -4.45 -26.65 4.50
N GLY A 155 -3.45 -27.43 4.92
CA GLY A 155 -2.94 -27.51 6.30
C GLY A 155 -1.41 -27.49 6.46
N LEU A 156 -0.65 -27.15 5.39
CA LEU A 156 0.82 -27.25 5.41
C LEU A 156 1.50 -26.24 6.36
N ASN A 157 0.86 -25.13 6.74
CA ASN A 157 1.44 -24.20 7.70
C ASN A 157 1.59 -24.80 9.11
N GLU A 158 0.61 -25.60 9.58
CA GLU A 158 0.67 -26.20 10.90
C GLU A 158 1.54 -27.47 10.92
N ARG A 159 1.50 -28.27 9.85
CA ARG A 159 2.33 -29.47 9.71
C ARG A 159 3.79 -29.18 9.40
N ALA A 160 4.10 -28.23 8.52
CA ALA A 160 5.50 -27.90 8.22
C ALA A 160 6.21 -27.30 9.46
N ILE A 161 5.49 -26.51 10.27
CA ILE A 161 6.01 -26.01 11.55
C ILE A 161 6.16 -27.17 12.56
N ALA A 162 5.19 -28.07 12.63
CA ALA A 162 5.28 -29.26 13.49
C ALA A 162 6.43 -30.20 13.08
N ASP A 163 6.65 -30.41 11.78
CA ASP A 163 7.72 -31.25 11.23
C ASP A 163 9.10 -30.59 11.38
N LEU A 164 9.20 -29.26 11.24
CA LEU A 164 10.42 -28.50 11.57
C LEU A 164 10.74 -28.56 13.07
N LEU A 165 9.73 -28.44 13.93
CA LEU A 165 9.87 -28.61 15.38
C LEU A 165 10.24 -30.04 15.76
N TYR A 166 9.68 -31.04 15.06
CA TYR A 166 10.01 -32.46 15.26
C TYR A 166 11.45 -32.76 14.83
N LEU A 167 11.89 -32.23 13.68
CA LEU A 167 13.28 -32.32 13.23
C LEU A 167 14.24 -31.66 14.20
N LEU A 168 13.94 -30.45 14.68
CA LEU A 168 14.74 -29.73 15.68
C LEU A 168 14.82 -30.49 17.01
N ALA A 169 13.69 -31.02 17.49
CA ALA A 169 13.64 -31.80 18.73
C ALA A 169 14.43 -33.11 18.67
N PHE A 170 14.54 -33.72 17.47
CA PHE A 170 15.30 -34.96 17.27
C PHE A 170 16.77 -34.74 16.88
N THR A 171 17.23 -33.50 16.62
CA THR A 171 18.65 -33.21 16.32
C THR A 171 19.67 -33.83 17.30
N PRO A 172 19.44 -33.90 18.63
CA PRO A 172 20.40 -34.51 19.55
C PRO A 172 20.50 -36.03 19.39
N PHE A 173 19.40 -36.68 18.98
CA PHE A 173 19.35 -38.12 18.71
C PHE A 173 20.13 -38.45 17.43
N TRP A 174 20.01 -37.63 16.38
CA TRP A 174 20.74 -37.82 15.12
C TRP A 174 22.26 -37.61 15.26
N LEU A 175 22.68 -36.61 16.03
CA LEU A 175 24.09 -36.37 16.37
C LEU A 175 24.75 -37.54 17.12
N SER A 176 23.96 -38.31 17.87
CA SER A 176 24.46 -39.50 18.60
C SER A 176 24.57 -40.76 17.74
N MET A 177 23.89 -40.79 16.58
CA MET A 177 23.86 -41.92 15.64
C MET A 177 24.85 -41.78 14.48
N SER A 178 25.45 -40.61 14.34
CA SER A 178 26.43 -40.31 13.31
C SER A 178 27.82 -40.74 13.79
N VAL A 179 28.44 -41.71 13.11
CA VAL A 179 29.80 -42.17 13.41
C VAL A 179 30.78 -41.30 12.63
N TYR A 180 31.72 -40.67 13.33
CA TYR A 180 32.80 -39.90 12.71
C TYR A 180 33.93 -40.84 12.29
N GLY A 181 34.17 -40.98 10.99
CA GLY A 181 35.24 -41.83 10.45
C GLY A 181 35.65 -41.40 9.04
N ASP A 182 36.96 -41.41 8.76
CA ASP A 182 37.59 -41.08 7.47
C ASP A 182 37.12 -39.77 6.80
N GLY A 183 37.04 -38.69 7.58
CA GLY A 183 36.87 -37.34 7.05
C GLY A 183 35.45 -37.01 6.58
N GLY A 184 34.45 -37.83 6.94
CA GLY A 184 33.05 -37.58 6.64
C GLY A 184 32.08 -38.19 7.65
N TRP A 185 30.83 -37.73 7.59
CA TRP A 185 29.73 -38.34 8.32
C TRP A 185 29.15 -39.48 7.48
N HIS A 186 29.17 -40.70 8.00
CA HIS A 186 28.59 -41.87 7.33
C HIS A 186 27.38 -42.38 8.10
N PHE A 187 26.27 -42.59 7.40
CA PHE A 187 25.10 -43.31 7.90
C PHE A 187 25.19 -44.79 7.48
N SER A 188 24.78 -45.70 8.35
CA SER A 188 24.81 -47.15 8.07
C SER A 188 23.88 -47.53 6.89
N ASP A 189 24.29 -48.49 6.06
CA ASP A 189 23.58 -48.93 4.84
C ASP A 189 22.14 -49.42 5.07
N MET A 190 21.79 -49.73 6.32
CA MET A 190 20.43 -50.10 6.72
C MET A 190 19.40 -48.96 6.59
N PHE A 191 19.85 -47.72 6.35
CA PHE A 191 19.03 -46.50 6.37
C PHE A 191 18.77 -45.88 4.99
N CYS A 192 18.97 -46.61 3.89
CA CYS A 192 18.78 -46.11 2.52
C CYS A 192 17.39 -45.45 2.23
N PRO A 193 16.25 -45.93 2.78
CA PRO A 193 14.96 -45.24 2.66
C PRO A 193 14.91 -43.91 3.44
N ILE A 194 15.58 -43.88 4.59
CA ILE A 194 15.65 -42.73 5.49
C ILE A 194 16.60 -41.67 4.92
N ALA A 195 17.68 -42.06 4.23
CA ALA A 195 18.55 -41.15 3.47
C ALA A 195 17.79 -40.48 2.30
N ARG A 196 16.85 -41.17 1.65
CA ARG A 196 15.94 -40.56 0.67
C ARG A 196 14.93 -39.61 1.32
N PHE A 197 14.40 -39.97 2.49
CA PHE A 197 13.53 -39.09 3.27
C PHE A 197 14.25 -37.80 3.69
N PHE A 198 15.51 -37.91 4.15
CA PHE A 198 16.36 -36.75 4.41
C PHE A 198 16.71 -36.00 3.14
N GLY A 199 16.99 -36.66 2.02
CA GLY A 199 17.18 -36.00 0.73
C GLY A 199 16.00 -35.12 0.35
N ASN A 200 14.77 -35.63 0.52
CA ASN A 200 13.55 -34.89 0.27
C ASN A 200 13.32 -33.77 1.29
N ILE A 201 13.60 -34.01 2.58
CA ILE A 201 13.52 -32.97 3.63
C ILE A 201 14.56 -31.88 3.42
N PHE A 202 15.79 -32.21 3.05
CA PHE A 202 16.82 -31.23 2.70
C PHE A 202 16.44 -30.46 1.45
N LEU A 203 15.75 -31.08 0.49
CA LEU A 203 15.22 -30.40 -0.68
C LEU A 203 14.09 -29.43 -0.28
N VAL A 204 13.18 -29.84 0.60
CA VAL A 204 12.11 -29.00 1.15
C VAL A 204 12.67 -27.86 2.01
N ILE A 205 13.60 -28.14 2.91
CA ILE A 205 14.32 -27.13 3.70
C ILE A 205 15.11 -26.23 2.76
N SER A 206 15.78 -26.75 1.73
CA SER A 206 16.50 -25.93 0.76
C SER A 206 15.56 -25.04 -0.05
N ILE A 207 14.35 -25.50 -0.40
CA ILE A 207 13.31 -24.69 -1.04
C ILE A 207 12.79 -23.62 -0.07
N LEU A 208 12.54 -23.97 1.19
CA LEU A 208 12.09 -23.03 2.23
C LEU A 208 13.16 -22.02 2.61
N THR A 209 14.42 -22.43 2.62
CA THR A 209 15.58 -21.56 2.88
C THR A 209 15.86 -20.68 1.67
N TYR A 210 15.71 -21.19 0.44
CA TYR A 210 15.73 -20.36 -0.77
C TYR A 210 14.57 -19.36 -0.79
N LEU A 211 13.37 -19.76 -0.36
CA LEU A 211 12.24 -18.86 -0.21
C LEU A 211 12.54 -17.79 0.85
N ALA A 212 13.13 -18.15 1.98
CA ALA A 212 13.52 -17.20 3.03
C ALA A 212 14.66 -16.25 2.58
N ILE A 213 15.66 -16.75 1.85
CA ILE A 213 16.79 -15.94 1.33
C ILE A 213 16.35 -15.08 0.14
N CYS A 214 15.41 -15.52 -0.70
CA CYS A 214 14.82 -14.69 -1.75
C CYS A 214 13.80 -13.66 -1.23
N ILE A 215 13.53 -13.68 0.08
CA ILE A 215 12.71 -12.69 0.80
C ILE A 215 13.57 -11.62 1.49
N GLU A 216 14.88 -11.83 1.69
CA GLU A 216 15.89 -10.79 1.99
C GLU A 216 16.36 -10.05 0.73
#